data_AF-A0A0P7HR61-F1
#
_entry.id   AF-A0A0P7HR61-F1
#
_cell.length_a   1.000
_cell.length_b   1.000
_cell.length_c   1.000
_cell.angle_alpha   90.00
_cell.angle_beta   90.00
_cell.angle_gamma   90.00
#
_symmetry.space_group_name_H-M   'P 1'
#
loop_
_entity.id
_entity.type
_entity.pdbx_description
1 polymer ?
#
loop_
_entity_poly.entity_id
_entity_poly.type
_entity_poly.pdbx_seq_one_letter_code
_entity_poly.pdbx_strand_id
1 'polypeptide(L)'
;MGDLETYRGRPVREIVADSVPWADESDAFVFLMGPYRLLDPAYVLPGEEYPLPDDPLAPSADDVPADAIRSTLRAIARSVSEATPATVFIASDVDIPTKRGQRPPASTARGWP
;
A
#
# COMPACT_ATOMS: atom_id res chain seq x y z
N MET A 1 6.48 14.27 -15.97
CA MET A 1 6.42 13.03 -15.17
C MET A 1 7.33 13.29 -13.98
N GLY A 2 6.76 13.71 -12.86
CA GLY A 2 7.55 14.17 -11.72
C GLY A 2 8.01 12.97 -10.90
N ASP A 3 9.32 12.77 -10.81
CA ASP A 3 9.96 11.69 -10.07
C ASP A 3 9.52 11.73 -8.59
N LEU A 4 8.67 10.78 -8.21
CA LEU A 4 8.34 10.48 -6.81
C LEU A 4 9.51 9.72 -6.16
N GLU A 5 10.73 10.25 -6.30
CA GLU A 5 11.93 9.68 -5.67
C GLU A 5 11.99 10.00 -4.18
N THR A 6 11.29 11.06 -3.73
CA THR A 6 11.32 11.51 -2.34
C THR A 6 9.92 11.74 -1.77
N TYR A 7 9.74 11.42 -0.49
CA TYR A 7 8.57 11.75 0.32
C TYR A 7 9.02 12.50 1.57
N ARG A 8 8.51 13.72 1.77
CA ARG A 8 8.92 14.63 2.86
C ARG A 8 10.44 14.85 2.95
N GLY A 9 11.12 14.93 1.80
CA GLY A 9 12.57 15.15 1.73
C GLY A 9 13.42 13.91 2.01
N ARG A 10 12.81 12.74 2.25
CA ARG A 10 13.51 11.45 2.37
C ARG A 10 13.30 10.63 1.10
N PRO A 11 14.32 9.91 0.61
CA PRO A 11 14.15 8.95 -0.47
C PRO A 11 13.06 7.92 -0.14
N VAL A 12 12.14 7.70 -1.08
CA VAL A 12 11.06 6.70 -0.93
C VAL A 12 11.65 5.31 -0.68
N ARG A 13 12.80 5.02 -1.30
CA ARG A 13 13.53 3.77 -1.12
C ARG A 13 13.93 3.51 0.34
N GLU A 14 14.53 4.50 1.00
CA GLU A 14 14.90 4.40 2.42
C GLU A 14 13.67 4.18 3.29
N ILE A 15 12.56 4.88 3.02
CA ILE A 15 11.32 4.72 3.79
C ILE A 15 10.77 3.29 3.65
N VAL A 16 10.79 2.71 2.45
CA VAL A 16 10.35 1.33 2.22
C VAL A 16 11.24 0.34 2.98
N ALA A 17 12.56 0.50 2.90
CA ALA A 17 13.50 -0.36 3.61
C ALA A 17 13.33 -0.31 5.14
N ASP A 18 13.12 0.89 5.70
CA ASP A 18 12.87 1.08 7.12
C ASP A 18 11.52 0.49 7.58
N SER A 19 10.50 0.50 6.72
CA SER A 19 9.14 0.10 7.10
C SER A 19 8.91 -1.41 7.00
N VAL A 20 9.60 -2.08 6.09
CA VAL A 20 9.38 -3.49 5.76
C VAL A 20 10.45 -4.34 6.45
N PRO A 21 10.09 -5.20 7.44
CA PRO A 21 11.08 -5.88 8.29
C PRO A 21 12.07 -6.82 7.58
N TRP A 22 11.75 -7.23 6.35
CA TRP A 22 12.57 -8.12 5.53
C TRP A 22 13.20 -7.40 4.32
N ALA A 23 13.13 -6.07 4.28
CA ALA A 23 13.64 -5.31 3.16
C ALA A 23 15.15 -5.10 3.22
N ASP A 24 15.77 -5.12 2.04
CA ASP A 24 17.14 -4.67 1.82
C ASP A 24 17.13 -3.48 0.84
N GLU A 25 17.86 -2.40 1.14
CA GLU A 25 17.91 -1.21 0.28
C GLU A 25 18.50 -1.49 -1.11
N SER A 26 19.31 -2.54 -1.24
CA SER A 26 19.92 -2.97 -2.49
C SER A 26 18.98 -3.78 -3.38
N ASP A 27 17.84 -4.24 -2.87
CA ASP A 27 16.88 -5.03 -3.62
C ASP A 27 16.09 -4.21 -4.65
N ALA A 28 15.55 -4.92 -5.64
CA ALA A 28 14.46 -4.38 -6.43
C ALA A 28 13.18 -4.28 -5.56
N PHE A 29 12.53 -3.12 -5.54
CA PHE A 29 11.29 -2.91 -4.78
C PHE A 29 10.05 -3.19 -5.63
N VAL A 30 9.23 -4.14 -5.18
CA VAL A 30 8.02 -4.57 -5.88
C VAL A 30 6.81 -4.33 -4.99
N PHE A 31 5.93 -3.43 -5.44
CA PHE A 31 4.66 -3.17 -4.77
C PHE A 31 3.61 -4.21 -5.19
N LEU A 32 3.23 -5.08 -4.26
CA LEU A 32 2.18 -6.08 -4.43
C LEU A 32 0.82 -5.48 -4.04
N MET A 33 -0.18 -5.65 -4.89
CA MET A 33 -1.54 -5.22 -4.63
C MET A 33 -2.52 -6.38 -4.75
N GLY A 34 -3.59 -6.30 -3.97
CA GLY A 34 -4.75 -7.15 -4.17
C GLY A 34 -5.43 -6.89 -5.51
N PRO A 35 -6.30 -7.82 -5.94
CA PRO A 35 -6.63 -8.02 -7.35
C PRO A 35 -7.30 -6.84 -8.08
N TYR A 36 -7.84 -5.81 -7.39
CA TYR A 36 -8.52 -4.68 -8.05
C TYR A 36 -8.20 -3.29 -7.49
N ARG A 37 -7.25 -3.15 -6.56
CA ARG A 37 -6.98 -1.85 -5.90
C ARG A 37 -6.32 -0.80 -6.81
N LEU A 38 -5.63 -1.22 -7.87
CA LEU A 38 -5.05 -0.28 -8.85
C LEU A 38 -6.09 0.18 -9.89
N LEU A 39 -7.09 -0.66 -10.16
CA LEU A 39 -8.14 -0.37 -11.12
C LEU A 39 -9.32 0.36 -10.49
N ASP A 40 -9.55 0.22 -9.18
CA ASP A 40 -10.50 1.02 -8.43
C ASP A 40 -10.02 2.48 -8.36
N PRO A 41 -10.57 3.39 -9.18
CA PRO A 41 -10.08 4.75 -9.25
C PRO A 41 -10.40 5.50 -7.95
N ALA A 42 -11.33 5.01 -7.12
CA ALA A 42 -11.58 5.55 -5.79
C ALA A 42 -10.37 5.41 -4.85
N TYR A 43 -9.43 4.51 -5.15
CA TYR A 43 -8.15 4.41 -4.44
C TYR A 43 -7.27 5.65 -4.62
N VAL A 44 -7.33 6.30 -5.80
CA VAL A 44 -6.53 7.49 -6.15
C VAL A 44 -7.34 8.78 -6.10
N LEU A 45 -8.64 8.70 -6.42
CA LEU A 45 -9.59 9.80 -6.55
C LEU A 45 -10.79 9.55 -5.60
N PRO A 46 -10.64 9.82 -4.30
CA PRO A 46 -11.75 9.66 -3.37
C PRO A 46 -12.90 10.60 -3.71
N GLY A 47 -14.11 10.08 -3.85
CA GLY A 47 -15.35 10.85 -4.04
C GLY A 47 -15.97 10.82 -5.44
N GLU A 48 -15.38 10.08 -6.38
CA GLU A 48 -15.94 9.86 -7.72
C GLU A 48 -16.31 8.37 -7.90
N GLU A 49 -17.53 8.09 -8.36
CA GLU A 49 -17.93 6.75 -8.77
C GLU A 49 -17.39 6.47 -10.17
N TYR A 50 -16.52 5.46 -10.26
CA TYR A 50 -16.02 4.95 -11.54
C TYR A 50 -16.57 3.53 -11.72
N PRO A 51 -17.62 3.35 -12.54
CA PRO A 51 -18.13 2.02 -12.82
C PRO A 51 -17.08 1.27 -13.64
N LEU A 52 -16.38 0.35 -13.00
CA LEU A 52 -15.54 -0.62 -13.69
C LEU A 52 -16.43 -1.62 -14.43
N PRO A 53 -16.00 -2.12 -15.60
CA PRO A 53 -16.72 -3.21 -16.26
C PRO A 53 -16.74 -4.45 -15.37
N ASP A 54 -17.83 -5.23 -15.45
CA ASP A 54 -17.93 -6.52 -14.76
C ASP A 54 -16.79 -7.43 -15.23
N ASP A 55 -15.87 -7.74 -14.31
CA ASP A 55 -14.77 -8.66 -14.57
C ASP A 55 -15.12 -10.05 -14.01
N PRO A 56 -15.25 -11.09 -14.83
CA PRO A 56 -15.55 -12.44 -14.37
C PRO A 56 -14.42 -13.04 -13.51
N LEU A 57 -13.24 -12.43 -13.49
CA LEU A 57 -12.12 -12.80 -12.61
C LEU A 57 -12.12 -11.99 -11.31
N ALA A 58 -13.01 -11.01 -11.15
CA ALA A 58 -13.10 -10.25 -9.92
C ALA A 58 -13.64 -11.13 -8.81
N PRO A 59 -12.94 -11.20 -7.65
CA PRO A 59 -13.54 -11.81 -6.48
C PRO A 59 -14.78 -11.00 -6.11
N SER A 60 -15.90 -11.68 -5.95
CA SER A 60 -17.12 -11.14 -5.37
C SER A 60 -16.75 -10.47 -4.04
N ALA A 61 -17.09 -9.19 -3.90
CA ALA A 61 -16.73 -8.40 -2.72
C ALA A 61 -17.23 -9.00 -1.40
N ASP A 62 -18.24 -9.88 -1.47
CA ASP A 62 -18.86 -10.56 -0.34
C ASP A 62 -18.17 -11.88 0.07
N ASP A 63 -17.26 -12.44 -0.74
CA ASP A 63 -16.82 -13.83 -0.57
C ASP A 63 -15.54 -14.02 0.27
N VAL A 64 -14.79 -12.95 0.54
CA VAL A 64 -13.54 -13.06 1.30
C VAL A 64 -13.36 -11.88 2.28
N PRO A 65 -13.18 -12.13 3.59
CA PRO A 65 -12.86 -11.09 4.54
C PRO A 65 -11.61 -10.30 4.12
N ALA A 66 -11.64 -8.98 4.23
CA ALA A 66 -10.51 -8.11 3.87
C ALA A 66 -9.20 -8.49 4.60
N ASP A 67 -9.31 -9.00 5.83
CA ASP A 67 -8.17 -9.49 6.60
C ASP A 67 -7.52 -10.74 5.97
N ALA A 68 -8.32 -11.64 5.40
CA ALA A 68 -7.81 -12.84 4.72
C ALA A 68 -7.06 -12.48 3.43
N ILE A 69 -7.51 -11.45 2.70
CA ILE A 69 -6.78 -10.91 1.56
C ILE A 69 -5.45 -10.32 2.02
N ARG A 70 -5.46 -9.47 3.06
CA ARG A 70 -4.24 -8.83 3.59
C ARG A 70 -3.23 -9.86 4.09
N SER A 71 -3.66 -10.88 4.84
CA SER A 71 -2.76 -11.94 5.33
C SER A 71 -2.16 -12.74 4.19
N THR A 72 -2.96 -13.04 3.16
CA THR A 72 -2.50 -13.77 1.97
C THR A 72 -1.45 -12.98 1.20
N LEU A 73 -1.70 -11.69 0.95
CA LEU A 73 -0.74 -10.84 0.27
C LEU A 73 0.56 -10.69 1.06
N ARG A 74 0.51 -10.62 2.39
CA ARG A 74 1.72 -10.61 3.24
C ARG A 74 2.49 -11.92 3.15
N ALA A 75 1.81 -13.06 3.12
CA ALA A 75 2.46 -14.35 2.95
C ALA A 75 3.16 -14.46 1.57
N ILE A 76 2.51 -14.00 0.51
CA ILE A 76 3.09 -13.93 -0.84
C ILE A 76 4.30 -13.01 -0.85
N ALA A 77 4.17 -11.79 -0.31
CA ALA A 77 5.24 -10.81 -0.26
C ALA A 77 6.49 -11.38 0.42
N ARG A 78 6.31 -12.02 1.57
CA ARG A 78 7.41 -12.70 2.27
C ARG A 78 8.02 -13.82 1.43
N SER A 79 7.20 -14.73 0.92
CA SER A 79 7.69 -15.90 0.18
C SER A 79 8.45 -15.52 -1.09
N VAL A 80 8.01 -14.49 -1.81
CA VAL A 80 8.70 -14.02 -3.03
C VAL A 80 9.97 -13.27 -2.66
N SER A 81 9.96 -12.49 -1.58
CA SER A 81 11.17 -11.79 -1.11
C SER A 81 12.26 -12.78 -0.67
N GLU A 82 11.88 -13.88 -0.03
CA GLU A 82 12.83 -14.95 0.33
C GLU A 82 13.38 -15.70 -0.90
N ALA A 83 12.62 -15.75 -2.00
CA ALA A 83 12.96 -16.52 -3.19
C ALA A 83 13.66 -15.71 -4.30
N THR A 84 13.73 -14.38 -4.18
CA THR A 84 14.22 -13.49 -5.25
C THR A 84 15.06 -12.34 -4.69
N PRO A 85 15.91 -11.69 -5.51
CA PRO A 85 16.61 -10.44 -5.13
C PRO A 85 15.71 -9.21 -5.09
N ALA A 86 14.43 -9.40 -4.75
CA ALA A 86 13.43 -8.35 -4.74
C ALA A 86 12.72 -8.32 -3.40
N THR A 87 12.62 -7.12 -2.83
CA THR A 87 11.78 -6.87 -1.66
C THR A 87 10.37 -6.58 -2.16
N VAL A 88 9.46 -7.51 -1.89
CA VAL A 88 8.03 -7.39 -2.18
C VAL A 88 7.29 -6.92 -0.94
N PHE A 89 6.39 -5.94 -1.10
CA PHE A 89 5.65 -5.35 0.02
C PHE A 89 4.23 -4.93 -0.40
N ILE A 90 3.33 -4.75 0.57
CA ILE A 90 2.01 -4.14 0.36
C ILE A 90 1.96 -2.73 0.96
N ALA A 91 1.00 -1.91 0.52
CA ALA A 91 0.91 -0.50 0.91
C ALA A 91 0.78 -0.30 2.43
N SER A 92 0.12 -1.24 3.13
CA SER A 92 -0.05 -1.17 4.58
C SER A 92 1.23 -1.48 5.38
N ASP A 93 2.31 -1.82 4.70
CA ASP A 93 3.61 -2.14 5.30
C ASP A 93 4.61 -0.98 5.12
N VAL A 94 4.22 0.13 4.49
CA VAL A 94 5.08 1.30 4.25
C VAL A 94 4.49 2.56 4.88
N ASP A 95 5.33 3.34 5.58
CA ASP A 95 4.94 4.60 6.22
C ASP A 95 4.81 5.79 5.24
N ILE A 96 4.26 5.53 4.05
CA ILE A 96 3.88 6.53 3.06
C ILE A 96 2.36 6.42 2.87
N PRO A 97 1.58 7.46 3.23
CA PRO A 97 0.14 7.43 3.08
C PRO A 97 -0.22 7.35 1.59
N THR A 98 -0.82 6.24 1.18
CA THR A 98 -1.25 6.02 -0.21
C THR A 98 -2.59 6.68 -0.54
N LYS A 99 -3.38 7.06 0.48
CA LYS A 99 -4.58 7.88 0.31
C LYS A 99 -4.22 9.36 0.44
N ARG A 100 -4.51 10.16 -0.60
CA ARG A 100 -4.57 11.62 -0.46
C ARG A 100 -5.67 11.96 0.55
N GLY A 101 -5.29 12.17 1.81
CA GLY A 101 -6.21 12.70 2.82
C GLY A 101 -6.35 11.87 4.09
N GLN A 102 -5.25 11.54 4.78
CA GLN A 102 -5.28 11.58 6.24
C GLN A 102 -4.06 12.34 6.72
N ARG A 103 -4.22 13.66 6.83
CA ARG A 103 -3.43 14.44 7.78
C ARG A 103 -3.79 13.83 9.15
N PRO A 104 -2.85 13.24 9.92
CA PRO A 104 -3.19 12.81 11.28
C PRO A 104 -3.78 14.03 12.00
N PRO A 105 -4.87 13.87 12.79
CA PRO A 105 -5.40 15.00 13.53
C PRO A 105 -4.25 15.57 14.36
N ALA A 106 -4.00 16.86 14.18
CA ALA A 106 -3.09 17.58 15.06
C ALA A 106 -3.60 17.31 16.48
N SER A 107 -2.77 16.70 17.32
CA SER A 107 -3.12 16.44 18.70
C SER A 107 -3.54 17.77 19.33
N THR A 108 -4.82 17.89 19.67
CA THR A 108 -5.29 18.98 20.53
C THR A 108 -4.86 18.67 21.94
N ALA A 109 -3.55 18.79 22.20
CA ALA A 109 -3.03 19.01 23.53
C ALA A 109 -3.36 20.45 23.93
N ARG A 110 -4.62 20.72 24.28
CA ARG A 110 -4.99 21.87 25.11
C ARG A 110 -6.21 21.55 25.96
N GLY A 111 -5.96 21.44 27.26
CA GLY A 111 -6.79 22.08 28.28
C GLY A 111 -8.07 21.37 28.67
N TRP A 112 -7.96 20.57 29.73
CA TRP A 112 -9.02 20.35 30.70
C TRP A 112 -9.52 21.69 31.25
N PRO A 113 -10.84 21.88 31.38
CA PRO A 113 -11.41 22.39 32.63
C PRO A 113 -12.40 21.41 33.25
#